data_AF-F9Q2E5-F1
#
_entry.id   AF-F9Q2E5-F1
#
_cell.length_a   1.000
_cell.length_b   1.000
_cell.length_c   1.000
_cell.angle_alpha   90.00
_cell.angle_beta   90.00
_cell.angle_gamma   90.00
#
_symmetry.space_group_name_H-M   'P 1'
#
loop_
_entity.id
_entity.type
_entity.pdbx_description
1 polymer ?
#
loop_
_entity_poly.entity_id
_entity_poly.type
_entity_poly.pdbx_seq_one_letter_code
_entity_poly.pdbx_strand_id
1 'polypeptide(L)'
;MVVVEDLISTGGSVLEAVAAAKREGADVLGVVAIFSYQLPKADKNFSDAGVKLVTLSNYSELIHLAQEEGYITPEGLDLLKRFKEDQENWQNS
;
A
#
# COMPACT_ATOMS: atom_id res chain seq x y z
N MET A 1 13.28 -11.74 -11.55
CA MET A 1 12.89 -10.33 -11.79
C MET A 1 12.28 -9.75 -10.53
N VAL A 2 12.58 -8.48 -10.23
CA VAL A 2 11.91 -7.71 -9.17
C VAL A 2 11.22 -6.52 -9.86
N VAL A 3 9.93 -6.32 -9.57
CA VAL A 3 9.19 -5.18 -10.10
C VAL A 3 9.33 -4.01 -9.14
N VAL A 4 9.63 -2.83 -9.68
CA VAL A 4 9.74 -1.58 -8.90
C VAL A 4 8.52 -0.74 -9.19
N GLU A 5 7.85 -0.30 -8.13
CA GLU A 5 6.68 0.58 -8.19
C GLU A 5 6.91 1.83 -7.35
N ASP A 6 6.22 2.92 -7.65
CA ASP A 6 6.26 4.09 -6.79
C ASP A 6 5.37 3.91 -5.55
N LEU A 7 4.08 3.62 -5.75
CA LEU A 7 3.03 3.69 -4.76
C LEU A 7 2.10 2.48 -4.84
N ILE A 8 1.90 1.82 -3.70
CA ILE A 8 0.85 0.82 -3.54
C ILE A 8 -0.40 1.47 -2.94
N SER A 9 -1.41 1.63 -3.81
CA SER A 9 -2.80 1.88 -3.38
C SER A 9 -3.53 0.55 -3.20
N THR A 10 -4.29 0.07 -4.19
CA THR A 10 -4.95 -1.25 -4.14
C THR A 10 -4.07 -2.40 -4.65
N GLY A 11 -2.91 -2.09 -5.24
CA GLY A 11 -2.00 -3.08 -5.84
C GLY A 11 -2.40 -3.59 -7.22
N GLY A 12 -3.54 -3.18 -7.78
CA GLY A 12 -4.04 -3.72 -9.06
C GLY A 12 -3.06 -3.56 -10.23
N SER A 13 -2.58 -2.34 -10.46
CA SER A 13 -1.70 -2.03 -11.61
C SER A 13 -0.39 -2.83 -11.59
N VAL A 14 0.30 -2.88 -10.45
CA VAL A 14 1.56 -3.63 -10.35
C VAL A 14 1.34 -5.14 -10.44
N LEU A 15 0.20 -5.66 -9.96
CA LEU A 15 -0.14 -7.07 -10.10
C LEU A 15 -0.45 -7.46 -11.55
N GLU A 16 -1.04 -6.56 -12.34
CA GLU A 16 -1.19 -6.75 -13.79
C GLU A 16 0.18 -6.80 -14.48
N ALA A 17 1.12 -5.92 -14.09
CA ALA A 17 2.48 -5.96 -14.61
C ALA A 17 3.21 -7.26 -14.22
N VAL A 18 3.07 -7.73 -12.98
CA VAL A 18 3.58 -9.02 -12.53
C VAL A 18 2.97 -10.17 -13.34
N ALA A 19 1.66 -10.16 -13.56
CA ALA A 19 0.96 -11.18 -14.34
C ALA A 19 1.41 -11.19 -15.80
N ALA A 20 1.62 -10.03 -16.41
CA ALA A 20 2.16 -9.90 -17.76
C ALA A 20 3.55 -10.51 -17.86
N ALA A 21 4.46 -10.15 -16.95
CA ALA A 21 5.81 -10.68 -16.98
C ALA A 21 5.88 -12.20 -16.73
N LYS A 22 5.05 -12.72 -15.80
CA LYS A 22 4.92 -14.17 -15.58
C LYS A 22 4.44 -14.89 -16.85
N ARG A 23 3.48 -14.32 -17.60
CA ARG A 23 3.03 -14.88 -18.89
C ARG A 23 4.13 -14.93 -19.94
N GLU A 24 5.08 -14.00 -19.89
CA GLU A 24 6.25 -13.98 -20.77
C GLU A 24 7.40 -14.88 -20.27
N GLY A 25 7.16 -15.67 -19.21
CA GLY A 25 8.13 -16.64 -18.68
C GLY A 25 9.10 -16.06 -17.66
N ALA A 26 8.90 -14.82 -17.20
CA ALA A 26 9.74 -14.24 -16.16
C ALA A 26 9.45 -14.90 -14.79
N ASP A 27 10.52 -15.31 -14.10
CA ASP A 27 10.46 -15.65 -12.68
C ASP A 27 10.39 -14.36 -11.84
N VAL A 28 9.21 -14.02 -11.33
CA VAL A 28 8.98 -12.80 -10.54
C VAL A 28 9.09 -13.08 -9.06
N LEU A 29 10.15 -12.57 -8.43
CA LEU A 29 10.45 -12.77 -7.02
C LEU A 29 9.51 -11.96 -6.10
N GLY A 30 9.00 -10.84 -6.59
CA GLY A 30 8.13 -9.93 -5.86
C GLY A 30 8.17 -8.50 -6.38
N VAL A 31 7.52 -7.62 -5.62
CA VAL A 31 7.41 -6.18 -5.85
C VAL A 31 8.12 -5.44 -4.73
N VAL A 32 8.89 -4.41 -5.08
CA VAL A 32 9.34 -3.37 -4.14
C VAL A 32 8.70 -2.05 -4.51
N ALA A 33 8.23 -1.29 -3.53
CA ALA A 33 7.64 0.03 -3.74
C ALA A 33 8.22 1.09 -2.81
N ILE A 34 8.14 2.37 -3.21
CA ILE A 34 8.56 3.47 -2.34
C ILE A 34 7.61 3.58 -1.15
N PHE A 35 6.30 3.57 -1.41
CA PHE A 35 5.28 3.80 -0.39
C PHE A 35 4.06 2.87 -0.54
N SER A 36 3.36 2.63 0.56
CA SER A 36 2.07 1.93 0.56
C SER A 36 1.07 2.60 1.48
N TYR A 37 -0.18 2.73 1.02
CA TYR A 37 -1.30 3.15 1.85
C TYR A 37 -1.70 2.09 2.91
N GLN A 38 -1.20 0.85 2.79
CA GLN A 38 -1.55 -0.28 3.66
C GLN A 38 -3.06 -0.53 3.74
N LEU A 39 -3.74 -0.38 2.61
CA LEU A 39 -5.17 -0.67 2.52
C LEU A 39 -5.39 -2.19 2.65
N PRO A 40 -6.41 -2.65 3.40
CA PRO A 40 -6.73 -4.08 3.49
C PRO A 40 -6.94 -4.74 2.12
N LYS A 41 -7.44 -3.97 1.15
CA LYS A 41 -7.62 -4.41 -0.24
C LYS A 41 -6.31 -4.76 -0.93
N ALA A 42 -5.23 -4.01 -0.67
CA ALA A 42 -3.91 -4.32 -1.22
C ALA A 42 -3.37 -5.63 -0.66
N ASP A 43 -3.42 -5.79 0.67
CA ASP A 43 -2.95 -7.01 1.34
C ASP A 43 -3.66 -8.25 0.79
N LYS A 44 -4.99 -8.16 0.62
CA LYS A 44 -5.79 -9.21 0.00
C LYS A 44 -5.33 -9.51 -1.43
N ASN A 45 -5.20 -8.48 -2.27
CA ASN A 45 -4.83 -8.66 -3.68
C ASN A 45 -3.43 -9.29 -3.84
N PHE A 46 -2.44 -8.86 -3.05
CA PHE A 46 -1.10 -9.44 -3.07
C PHE A 46 -1.07 -10.87 -2.56
N SER A 47 -1.83 -11.16 -1.49
CA SER A 47 -1.99 -12.51 -0.96
C SER A 47 -2.64 -13.44 -1.99
N ASP A 48 -3.74 -13.03 -2.61
CA ASP A 48 -4.45 -13.82 -3.62
C ASP A 48 -3.58 -14.10 -4.85
N ALA A 49 -2.73 -13.14 -5.24
CA ALA A 49 -1.78 -13.30 -6.35
C ALA A 49 -0.52 -14.13 -5.99
N GLY A 50 -0.31 -14.42 -4.70
CA GLY A 50 0.91 -15.07 -4.20
C GLY A 50 2.17 -14.26 -4.51
N VAL A 51 2.09 -12.93 -4.43
CA VAL A 51 3.20 -12.02 -4.75
C VAL A 51 3.69 -11.35 -3.48
N LYS A 52 5.00 -11.45 -3.22
CA LYS A 52 5.62 -10.75 -2.10
C LYS A 52 5.71 -9.25 -2.39
N LEU A 53 5.28 -8.42 -1.44
CA LEU A 53 5.46 -6.97 -1.46
C LEU A 53 6.42 -6.54 -0.34
N VAL A 54 7.34 -5.63 -0.66
CA VAL A 54 8.17 -4.89 0.31
C VAL A 54 8.06 -3.41 0.00
N THR A 55 7.96 -2.55 1.02
CA THR A 55 7.88 -1.09 0.84
C THR A 55 8.97 -0.38 1.64
N LEU A 56 9.51 0.72 1.11
CA LEU A 56 10.53 1.51 1.80
C LEU A 56 9.94 2.32 2.96
N SER A 57 8.73 2.85 2.78
CA SER A 57 7.94 3.52 3.80
C SER A 57 6.46 3.16 3.65
N ASN A 58 5.65 3.50 4.64
CA ASN A 58 4.26 3.14 4.70
C ASN A 58 3.41 4.21 5.39
N TYR A 59 2.10 4.09 5.20
CA TYR A 59 1.12 5.05 5.72
C TYR A 59 1.15 5.20 7.24
N SER A 60 1.23 4.10 7.99
CA SER A 60 1.24 4.16 9.45
C SER A 60 2.43 4.96 10.00
N GLU A 61 3.63 4.74 9.46
CA GLU A 61 4.81 5.53 9.85
C GLU A 61 4.69 7.00 9.42
N LEU A 62 4.18 7.27 8.21
CA LEU A 62 4.03 8.64 7.72
C LEU A 62 3.08 9.47 8.60
N ILE A 63 1.91 8.93 8.95
CA ILE A 63 0.92 9.67 9.73
C ILE A 63 1.36 9.85 11.19
N HIS A 64 2.14 8.91 11.73
CA HIS A 64 2.74 9.04 13.05
C HIS A 64 3.75 10.20 13.06
N LEU A 65 4.69 10.20 12.11
CA LEU A 65 5.68 11.27 11.96
C LEU A 65 5.01 12.63 11.70
N ALA A 66 3.96 12.66 10.88
CA ALA A 66 3.21 13.89 10.60
C ALA A 66 2.58 14.49 11.88
N GLN A 67 2.13 13.65 12.82
CA GLN A 67 1.64 14.13 14.11
C GLN A 67 2.80 14.66 14.96
N GLU A 68 3.92 13.93 15.04
CA GLU A 68 5.11 14.33 15.81
C GLU A 68 5.69 15.66 15.33
N GLU A 69 5.71 15.90 14.02
CA GLU A 69 6.18 17.14 13.40
C GLU A 69 5.12 18.25 13.37
N GLY A 70 3.90 17.99 13.84
CA GLY A 70 2.83 18.99 13.95
C GLY A 70 2.13 19.34 12.63
N TYR A 71 2.28 18.51 11.59
CA TYR A 71 1.50 18.65 10.34
C TYR A 71 0.02 18.32 10.54
N ILE A 72 -0.29 17.45 11.50
CA ILE A 72 -1.66 17.06 11.84
C ILE A 72 -1.87 17.07 13.36
N THR A 73 -3.12 17.24 13.78
CA THR A 73 -3.51 17.14 15.19
C THR A 73 -3.73 15.67 15.59
N PRO A 74 -3.83 15.35 16.89
CA PRO A 74 -4.24 14.01 17.35
C PRO A 74 -5.57 13.54 16.75
N GLU A 75 -6.54 14.43 16.61
CA GLU A 75 -7.84 14.13 15.98
C GLU A 75 -7.67 13.85 14.47
N GLY A 76 -6.77 14.58 13.81
CA GLY A 76 -6.38 14.32 12.43
C GLY A 76 -5.75 12.94 12.25
N LEU A 77 -4.90 12.51 13.17
CA LEU A 77 -4.33 11.15 13.15
C LEU A 77 -5.42 10.08 13.23
N ASP A 78 -6.40 10.25 14.10
CA ASP A 78 -7.49 9.27 14.25
C ASP A 78 -8.38 9.20 13.00
N LEU A 79 -8.62 10.33 12.32
CA LEU A 79 -9.30 10.33 11.02
C LEU A 79 -8.50 9.58 9.95
N LEU A 80 -7.18 9.77 9.91
CA LEU A 80 -6.30 9.08 8.95
C LEU A 80 -6.24 7.56 9.20
N LYS A 81 -6.26 7.13 10.48
CA LYS A 81 -6.40 5.71 10.82
C LYS A 81 -7.70 5.11 10.28
N ARG A 82 -8.84 5.81 10.46
CA ARG A 82 -10.14 5.38 9.91
C ARG A 82 -10.12 5.32 8.39
N PHE A 83 -9.48 6.29 7.73
CA PHE A 83 -9.32 6.28 6.27
C PHE A 83 -8.58 5.04 5.76
N LYS A 84 -7.54 4.58 6.46
CA LYS A 84 -6.84 3.33 6.12
C LYS A 84 -7.76 2.10 6.23
N GLU A 85 -8.65 2.08 7.22
CA GLU A 85 -9.58 0.98 7.45
C GLU A 85 -10.72 0.96 6.42
N ASP A 86 -11.33 2.12 6.15
CA ASP A 86 -12.43 2.28 5.21
C ASP A 86 -12.36 3.66 4.52
N GLN A 87 -11.91 3.67 3.26
CA GLN A 87 -11.78 4.89 2.47
C GLN A 87 -13.13 5.52 2.06
N GLU A 88 -14.22 4.78 2.14
CA GLU A 88 -15.55 5.24 1.73
C GLU A 88 -16.30 5.86 2.92
N ASN A 89 -16.13 5.32 4.13
CA ASN A 89 -16.93 5.69 5.31
C ASN A 89 -16.17 6.43 6.43
N TRP A 90 -14.90 6.79 6.23
CA TRP A 90 -14.03 7.38 7.27
C TRP A 90 -14.53 8.69 7.92
N GLN A 91 -15.40 9.45 7.25
CA GLN A 91 -15.93 10.72 7.79
C GLN A 91 -17.12 10.53 8.73
N ASN A 92 -17.83 9.40 8.60
CA ASN A 92 -19.09 9.13 9.31
C ASN A 92 -18.94 8.10 10.43
N SER A 93 -17.71 7.64 10.69
CA SER A 93 -17.37 6.59 11.65
C SER A 93 -16.92 7.15 12.99
#